data_AF-A0A1Y0N875-F1
#
_entry.id   AF-A0A1Y0N875-F1
#
_cell.length_a   1.000
_cell.length_b   1.000
_cell.length_c   1.000
_cell.angle_alpha   90.00
_cell.angle_beta   90.00
_cell.angle_gamma   90.00
#
_symmetry.space_group_name_H-M   'P 1'
#
loop_
_entity.id
_entity.type
_entity.pdbx_description
1 polymer ?
#
loop_
_entity_poly.entity_id
_entity_poly.type
_entity_poly.pdbx_seq_one_letter_code
_entity_poly.pdbx_strand_id
1 'polypeptide(L)'
;MTMHFVSGLPRSGSTLLSAVLRQNPRFKADGSSAVQGTVSTVLPVFSNQEFAPVTDDALRQRVLLVLFDAYCPERHAQVLFDTNRLWTGHLPLFAELFPQSRVVCCVRDVG
;
A
#
# COMPACT_ATOMS: atom_id res chain seq x y z
N MET A 1 -3.01 -13.90 -1.43
CA MET A 1 -3.68 -12.60 -1.31
C MET A 1 -2.92 -11.61 -2.19
N THR A 2 -3.61 -10.90 -3.09
CA THR A 2 -2.95 -9.98 -4.04
C THR A 2 -3.15 -8.53 -3.57
N MET A 3 -2.06 -7.78 -3.40
CA MET A 3 -2.08 -6.37 -3.02
C MET A 3 -1.99 -5.46 -4.24
N HIS A 4 -2.84 -4.46 -4.29
CA HIS A 4 -2.83 -3.36 -5.24
C HIS A 4 -2.98 -2.03 -4.51
N PHE A 5 -2.65 -0.94 -5.18
CA PHE A 5 -2.64 0.38 -4.58
C PHE A 5 -3.42 1.38 -5.43
N VAL A 6 -4.16 2.26 -4.78
CA VAL A 6 -4.80 3.41 -5.41
C VAL A 6 -4.10 4.68 -4.92
N SER A 7 -3.69 5.52 -5.85
CA SER A 7 -3.12 6.84 -5.57
C SER A 7 -3.85 7.92 -6.37
N GLY A 8 -3.46 9.17 -6.19
CA GLY A 8 -4.06 10.33 -6.82
C GLY A 8 -4.17 11.50 -5.85
N LEU A 9 -4.21 12.71 -6.40
CA LEU A 9 -4.42 13.90 -5.60
C LEU A 9 -5.85 13.93 -5.01
N PRO A 10 -6.08 14.72 -3.95
CA PRO A 10 -7.43 14.93 -3.44
C PRO A 10 -8.38 15.36 -4.56
N ARG A 11 -9.61 14.81 -4.56
CA ARG A 11 -10.67 15.12 -5.54
C ARG A 11 -10.44 14.60 -6.97
N SER A 12 -9.44 13.75 -7.20
CA SER A 12 -9.23 13.06 -8.49
C SER A 12 -10.06 11.79 -8.70
N GLY A 13 -11.00 11.48 -7.81
CA GLY A 13 -11.95 10.38 -7.99
C GLY A 13 -11.57 9.03 -7.36
N SER A 14 -10.55 8.96 -6.51
CA SER A 14 -10.15 7.73 -5.83
C SER A 14 -11.27 7.08 -5.00
N THR A 15 -12.09 7.88 -4.30
CA THR A 15 -13.25 7.36 -3.56
C THR A 15 -14.29 6.70 -4.48
N LEU A 16 -14.54 7.29 -5.66
CA LEU A 16 -15.45 6.73 -6.65
C LEU A 16 -14.88 5.42 -7.21
N LEU A 17 -13.59 5.39 -7.54
CA LEU A 17 -12.93 4.18 -8.00
C LEU A 17 -13.02 3.06 -6.94
N SER A 18 -12.73 3.34 -5.68
CA SER A 18 -12.88 2.37 -4.58
C SER A 18 -14.32 1.86 -4.47
N ALA A 19 -15.32 2.73 -4.66
CA ALA A 19 -16.73 2.31 -4.67
C ALA A 19 -17.06 1.36 -5.84
N VAL A 20 -16.49 1.58 -7.02
CA VAL A 20 -16.63 0.66 -8.17
C VAL A 20 -15.93 -0.67 -7.90
N LEU A 21 -14.70 -0.65 -7.38
CA LEU A 21 -13.94 -1.86 -7.08
C LEU A 21 -14.65 -2.76 -6.06
N ARG A 22 -15.27 -2.18 -5.02
CA ARG A 22 -16.04 -2.91 -4.00
C ARG A 22 -17.27 -3.65 -4.57
N GLN A 23 -17.71 -3.37 -5.79
CA GLN A 23 -18.83 -4.10 -6.41
C GLN A 23 -18.45 -5.55 -6.75
N ASN A 24 -17.17 -5.86 -6.88
CA ASN A 24 -16.70 -7.23 -7.07
C ASN A 24 -16.50 -7.89 -5.69
N PRO A 25 -17.19 -9.00 -5.37
CA PRO A 25 -17.10 -9.65 -4.05
C PRO A 25 -15.72 -10.21 -3.72
N ARG A 26 -14.82 -10.35 -4.72
CA ARG A 26 -13.42 -10.76 -4.50
C ARG A 26 -12.53 -9.61 -4.04
N PHE A 27 -13.00 -8.37 -4.21
CA PHE A 27 -12.19 -7.16 -4.06
C PHE A 27 -12.57 -6.42 -2.79
N LYS A 28 -11.54 -6.03 -2.04
CA LYS A 28 -11.67 -5.14 -0.90
C LYS A 28 -10.90 -3.87 -1.22
N ALA A 29 -11.62 -2.74 -1.32
CA ALA A 29 -11.04 -1.46 -1.69
C ALA A 29 -11.62 -0.37 -0.79
N ASP A 30 -10.94 -0.04 0.31
CA ASP A 30 -11.41 0.99 1.24
C ASP A 30 -10.79 2.37 1.00
N GLY A 31 -11.25 3.35 1.78
CA GLY A 31 -10.67 4.70 1.78
C GLY A 31 -9.24 4.70 2.29
N SER A 32 -8.67 5.89 2.49
CA SER A 32 -7.26 5.99 2.86
C SER A 32 -6.96 5.31 4.19
N SER A 33 -5.95 4.43 4.21
CA SER A 33 -5.51 3.76 5.43
C SER A 33 -4.31 4.46 6.07
N ALA A 34 -4.02 4.08 7.31
CA ALA A 34 -2.81 4.50 8.02
C ALA A 34 -1.55 3.72 7.56
N VAL A 35 -1.70 2.67 6.75
CA VAL A 35 -0.61 1.77 6.34
C VAL A 35 0.55 2.53 5.73
N GLN A 36 0.25 3.43 4.79
CA GLN A 36 1.27 4.24 4.13
C GLN A 36 2.07 5.11 5.10
N GLY A 37 1.39 5.71 6.08
CA GLY A 37 2.04 6.51 7.12
C GLY A 37 2.95 5.65 7.99
N THR A 38 2.47 4.49 8.43
CA THR A 38 3.26 3.55 9.24
C THR A 38 4.48 3.03 8.47
N VAL A 39 4.31 2.62 7.21
CA VAL A 39 5.42 2.19 6.34
C VAL A 39 6.44 3.31 6.17
N SER A 40 6.00 4.54 5.94
CA SER A 40 6.90 5.69 5.77
C SER A 40 7.71 6.01 7.03
N THR A 41 7.15 5.74 8.21
CA THR A 41 7.84 5.95 9.49
C THR A 41 8.82 4.81 9.80
N VAL A 42 8.44 3.58 9.48
CA VAL A 42 9.23 2.38 9.82
C VAL A 42 10.39 2.18 8.84
N LEU A 43 10.18 2.42 7.54
CA LEU A 43 11.18 2.15 6.52
C LEU A 43 12.54 2.84 6.77
N PRO A 44 12.61 4.12 7.17
CA PRO A 44 13.88 4.79 7.48
C PRO A 44 14.66 4.17 8.65
N VAL A 45 13.98 3.49 9.59
CA VAL A 45 14.64 2.85 10.74
C VAL A 45 15.56 1.73 10.28
N PHE A 46 15.16 0.99 9.25
CA PHE A 46 15.99 -0.08 8.66
C PHE A 46 17.14 0.44 7.81
N SER A 47 17.13 1.72 7.45
CA SER A 47 18.24 2.40 6.77
C SER A 47 19.17 3.12 7.75
N ASN A 48 18.86 3.12 9.05
CA ASN A 48 19.67 3.78 10.07
C ASN A 48 20.89 2.91 10.42
N GLN A 49 22.08 3.50 10.30
CA GLN A 49 23.36 2.83 10.56
C GLN A 49 23.50 2.35 12.01
N GLU A 50 22.82 2.98 12.96
CA GLU A 50 22.80 2.56 14.37
C GLU A 50 22.29 1.12 14.53
N PHE A 51 21.34 0.70 13.69
CA PHE A 51 20.75 -0.63 13.74
C PHE A 51 21.36 -1.61 12.74
N ALA A 52 22.34 -1.20 11.94
CA ALA A 52 22.97 -2.04 10.92
C ALA A 52 23.45 -3.42 11.42
N PRO A 53 23.96 -3.60 12.65
CA PRO A 53 24.34 -4.93 13.15
C PRO A 53 23.16 -5.89 13.40
N VAL A 54 21.94 -5.36 13.54
CA VAL A 54 20.73 -6.11 13.93
C VAL A 54 19.61 -6.05 12.89
N THR A 55 19.79 -5.29 11.82
CA THR A 55 18.84 -5.17 10.71
C THR A 55 19.46 -5.61 9.41
N ASP A 56 18.72 -6.41 8.64
CA ASP A 56 19.03 -6.74 7.26
C ASP A 56 17.78 -6.55 6.38
N ASP A 57 17.96 -6.66 5.06
CA ASP A 57 16.87 -6.53 4.10
C ASP A 57 15.78 -7.60 4.30
N ALA A 58 16.16 -8.81 4.70
CA ALA A 58 15.21 -9.90 4.94
C ALA A 58 14.30 -9.62 6.15
N LEU A 59 14.83 -9.04 7.23
CA LEU A 59 14.06 -8.58 8.38
C LEU A 59 13.18 -7.39 8.00
N ARG A 60 13.73 -6.40 7.30
CA ARG A 60 12.97 -5.23 6.80
C ARG A 60 11.75 -5.70 5.99
N GLN A 61 11.95 -6.56 5.00
CA GLN A 61 10.88 -7.12 4.18
C GLN A 61 9.83 -7.86 5.04
N ARG A 62 10.26 -8.76 5.94
CA ARG A 62 9.34 -9.50 6.82
C ARG A 62 8.50 -8.58 7.70
N VAL A 63 9.11 -7.57 8.33
CA VAL A 63 8.40 -6.61 9.18
C VAL A 63 7.36 -5.82 8.38
N LEU A 64 7.74 -5.36 7.19
CA LEU A 64 6.81 -4.63 6.32
C LEU A 64 5.66 -5.53 5.85
N LEU A 65 5.92 -6.77 5.45
CA LEU A 65 4.89 -7.73 5.06
C LEU A 65 3.90 -8.02 6.21
N VAL A 66 4.41 -8.20 7.43
CA VAL A 66 3.56 -8.38 8.63
C VAL A 66 2.71 -7.15 8.91
N LEU A 67 3.27 -5.94 8.73
CA LEU A 67 2.51 -4.70 8.86
C LEU A 67 1.35 -4.67 7.86
N PHE A 68 1.58 -4.99 6.59
CA PHE A 68 0.51 -5.06 5.59
C PHE A 68 -0.54 -6.12 5.96
N ASP A 69 -0.13 -7.31 6.38
CA ASP A 69 -1.05 -8.38 6.79
C ASP A 69 -1.93 -7.98 7.99
N ALA A 70 -1.33 -7.34 9.00
CA ALA A 70 -2.03 -6.87 10.19
C ALA A 70 -3.09 -5.80 9.90
N TYR A 71 -2.82 -4.90 8.94
CA TYR A 71 -3.75 -3.84 8.54
C TYR A 71 -4.82 -4.30 7.54
N CYS A 72 -4.66 -5.46 6.90
CA CYS A 72 -5.60 -6.01 5.94
C CYS A 72 -6.24 -7.32 6.43
N PRO A 73 -7.00 -7.30 7.56
CA PRO A 73 -7.41 -8.51 8.27
C PRO A 73 -8.48 -9.37 7.55
N GLU A 74 -9.07 -8.88 6.46
CA GLU A 74 -10.14 -9.62 5.77
C GLU A 74 -9.60 -10.80 4.94
N ARG A 75 -9.45 -11.94 5.61
CA ARG A 75 -8.97 -13.22 5.06
C ARG A 75 -9.82 -13.80 3.92
N HIS A 76 -11.02 -13.27 3.69
CA HIS A 76 -11.93 -13.71 2.63
C HIS A 76 -11.72 -12.97 1.30
N ALA A 77 -11.10 -11.79 1.32
CA ALA A 77 -10.81 -11.05 0.10
C ALA A 77 -9.62 -11.67 -0.64
N GLN A 78 -9.78 -11.92 -1.94
CA GLN A 78 -8.70 -12.45 -2.76
C GLN A 78 -7.75 -11.33 -3.23
N VAL A 79 -8.29 -10.12 -3.39
CA VAL A 79 -7.57 -8.94 -3.89
C VAL A 79 -7.89 -7.72 -3.01
N LEU A 80 -6.84 -7.05 -2.56
CA LEU A 80 -6.91 -5.87 -1.69
C LEU A 80 -6.39 -4.65 -2.43
N PHE A 81 -7.04 -3.52 -2.20
CA PHE A 81 -6.63 -2.21 -2.68
C PHE A 81 -6.46 -1.28 -1.49
N ASP A 82 -5.22 -0.88 -1.22
CA ASP A 82 -4.95 0.18 -0.26
C ASP A 82 -4.88 1.54 -0.96
N THR A 83 -5.50 2.56 -0.37
CA THR A 83 -5.59 3.89 -0.96
C THR A 83 -4.70 4.86 -0.20
N ASN A 84 -3.77 5.53 -0.87
CA ASN A 84 -3.06 6.68 -0.32
C ASN A 84 -2.39 7.48 -1.43
N ARG A 85 -2.53 8.81 -1.41
CA ARG A 85 -1.94 9.73 -2.41
C ARG A 85 -0.41 9.65 -2.50
N LEU A 86 0.25 9.17 -1.44
CA LEU A 86 1.71 9.08 -1.34
C LEU A 86 2.25 7.71 -1.80
N TRP A 87 1.40 6.79 -2.25
CA TRP A 87 1.85 5.46 -2.68
C TRP A 87 2.72 5.47 -3.94
N THR A 88 2.59 6.49 -4.78
CA THR A 88 3.47 6.69 -5.94
C THR A 88 4.93 6.94 -5.54
N GLY A 89 5.23 7.30 -4.29
CA GLY A 89 6.59 7.40 -3.77
C GLY A 89 7.23 6.06 -3.37
N HIS A 90 6.46 4.96 -3.36
CA HIS A 90 6.89 3.66 -2.83
C HIS A 90 6.91 2.55 -3.91
N LEU A 91 6.91 2.91 -5.20
CA LEU A 91 6.88 1.92 -6.29
C LEU A 91 8.01 0.87 -6.23
N PRO A 92 9.28 1.23 -5.93
CA PRO A 92 10.34 0.23 -5.80
C PRO A 92 10.07 -0.77 -4.67
N LEU A 93 9.52 -0.30 -3.55
CA LEU A 93 9.15 -1.15 -2.42
C LEU A 93 8.07 -2.15 -2.81
N PHE A 94 7.11 -1.74 -3.64
CA PHE A 94 6.06 -2.64 -4.11
C PHE A 94 6.59 -3.70 -5.08
N ALA A 95 7.55 -3.36 -5.94
CA ALA A 95 8.19 -4.34 -6.82
C ALA A 95 8.92 -5.42 -6.00
N GLU A 96 9.45 -5.07 -4.84
CA GLU A 96 10.12 -5.98 -3.90
C GLU A 96 9.11 -6.82 -3.10
N LEU A 97 8.15 -6.18 -2.41
CA LEU A 97 7.26 -6.86 -1.48
C LEU A 97 6.08 -7.56 -2.17
N PHE A 98 5.57 -6.97 -3.27
CA PHE A 98 4.40 -7.43 -3.98
C PHE A 98 4.62 -7.35 -5.51
N PRO A 99 5.42 -8.25 -6.11
CA PRO A 99 5.82 -8.14 -7.52
C PRO A 99 4.66 -8.14 -8.53
N GLN A 100 3.49 -8.68 -8.13
CA GLN A 100 2.27 -8.73 -8.92
C GLN A 100 1.36 -7.50 -8.70
N SER A 101 1.78 -6.56 -7.86
CA SER A 101 0.98 -5.39 -7.51
C SER A 101 0.87 -4.42 -8.68
N ARG A 102 -0.20 -3.63 -8.65
CA ARG A 102 -0.48 -2.57 -9.63
C ARG A 102 -0.87 -1.32 -8.86
N VAL A 103 -0.49 -0.17 -9.38
CA VAL A 103 -0.86 1.13 -8.83
C VAL A 103 -1.79 1.84 -9.81
N VAL A 104 -3.02 2.13 -9.38
CA VAL A 104 -3.97 2.94 -10.15
C VAL A 104 -3.86 4.38 -9.66
N CYS A 105 -3.27 5.25 -10.47
CA CYS A 105 -3.15 6.67 -10.16
C CYS A 105 -4.35 7.42 -10.75
N CYS A 106 -5.28 7.85 -9.90
CA CYS A 106 -6.43 8.65 -10.31
C CYS A 106 -5.97 10.07 -10.65
N VAL A 107 -6.27 10.50 -11.88
CA VAL A 107 -5.98 11.85 -12.37
C VAL A 107 -7.27 12.52 -12.79
N ARG A 108 -7.35 13.83 -12.59
CA ARG A 108 -8.49 14.65 -13.01
C ARG A 108 -7.95 16.03 -13.38
N ASP A 109 -8.50 16.58 -14.45
CA ASP A 109 -8.28 17.98 -14.82
C ASP A 109 -8.68 18.92 -13.68
N VAL A 110 -7.89 19.97 -13.45
CA VAL A 110 -8.12 20.92 -12.35
C VAL A 110 -9.20 21.95 -12.66
N GLY A 111 -9.51 22.20 -13.94
CA GLY A 111 -10.43 23.24 -14.38
C GLY A 111 -9.85 24.65 -14.24
#